data_AF-U2RJ29-F1
#
_entry.id   AF-U2RJ29-F1
#
_cell.length_a   1.000
_cell.length_b   1.000
_cell.length_c   1.000
_cell.angle_alpha   90.00
_cell.angle_beta   90.00
_cell.angle_gamma   90.00
#
_symmetry.space_group_name_H-M   'P 1'
#
loop_
_entity.id
_entity.type
_entity.pdbx_description
1 polymer ?
#
loop_
_entity_poly.entity_id
_entity_poly.type
_entity_poly.pdbx_seq_one_letter_code
_entity_poly.pdbx_strand_id
1 'polypeptide(L)'
;MILTGIIIFLFSFVLGKIGKFFVIKKVYKIKKFDLISFLIAFVLWEPLIMLVCYMLSIDFKKNKEERIRELTVLNQFTENTKYELASIIFKPQYLYFMFEGAKDEITKDMYDLCLKIKKNRKNRKKILLQQIKRETNFRINNLNLQRA
;
A
#
# COMPACT_ATOMS: atom_id res chain seq x y z
N MET A 1 -5.36 -32.22 5.96
CA MET A 1 -5.35 -31.56 7.29
C MET A 1 -4.59 -30.25 7.28
N ILE A 2 -3.30 -30.20 6.89
CA ILE A 2 -2.52 -28.94 6.90
C ILE A 2 -3.10 -27.88 5.94
N LEU A 3 -3.42 -28.26 4.70
CA LEU A 3 -4.00 -27.35 3.70
C LEU A 3 -5.32 -26.72 4.17
N THR A 4 -6.17 -27.54 4.80
CA THR A 4 -7.46 -27.14 5.36
C THR A 4 -7.28 -26.11 6.49
N GLY A 5 -6.29 -26.33 7.37
CA GLY A 5 -5.94 -25.38 8.42
C GLY A 5 -5.44 -24.04 7.88
N ILE A 6 -4.58 -24.05 6.86
CA ILE A 6 -4.09 -22.82 6.20
C ILE A 6 -5.25 -22.03 5.59
N ILE A 7 -6.20 -22.72 4.94
CA ILE A 7 -7.38 -22.08 4.35
C ILE A 7 -8.26 -21.44 5.42
N ILE A 8 -8.55 -22.16 6.52
CA ILE A 8 -9.36 -21.63 7.63
C ILE A 8 -8.70 -20.42 8.26
N PHE A 9 -7.37 -20.45 8.44
CA PHE A 9 -6.60 -19.32 8.96
C PHE A 9 -6.68 -18.10 8.03
N LEU A 10 -6.43 -18.27 6.73
CA LEU A 10 -6.54 -17.21 5.73
C LEU A 10 -7.97 -16.63 5.67
N PHE A 11 -8.99 -17.49 5.74
CA PHE A 11 -10.38 -17.05 5.73
C PHE A 11 -10.72 -16.22 6.97
N SER A 12 -10.31 -16.68 8.15
CA SER A 12 -10.52 -15.97 9.42
C SER A 12 -9.78 -14.63 9.44
N PHE A 13 -8.56 -14.60 8.90
CA PHE A 13 -7.78 -13.37 8.71
C PHE A 13 -8.53 -12.37 7.82
N VAL A 14 -9.01 -12.80 6.65
CA VAL A 14 -9.76 -11.94 5.71
C VAL A 14 -11.07 -11.45 6.34
N LEU A 15 -11.80 -12.30 7.08
CA LEU A 15 -13.01 -11.88 7.80
C LEU A 15 -12.72 -10.79 8.84
N GLY A 16 -11.63 -10.92 9.60
CA GLY A 16 -11.17 -9.87 10.52
C GLY A 16 -10.91 -8.53 9.81
N LYS A 17 -10.31 -8.58 8.61
CA LYS A 17 -10.09 -7.37 7.79
C LYS A 17 -11.37 -6.74 7.29
N ILE A 18 -12.37 -7.56 6.92
CA ILE A 18 -13.68 -7.07 6.50
C ILE A 18 -14.34 -6.32 7.66
N GLY A 19 -14.33 -6.88 8.87
CA GLY A 19 -14.84 -6.21 10.07
C GLY A 19 -14.16 -4.85 10.29
N LYS A 20 -12.82 -4.82 10.24
CA LYS A 20 -12.04 -3.59 10.37
C LYS A 20 -12.35 -2.56 9.28
N PHE A 21 -12.59 -3.01 8.04
CA PHE A 21 -13.00 -2.13 6.94
C PHE A 21 -14.33 -1.45 7.22
N PHE A 22 -15.32 -2.15 7.79
CA PHE A 22 -16.61 -1.51 8.11
C PHE A 22 -16.47 -0.44 9.19
N VAL A 23 -15.59 -0.64 10.18
CA VAL A 23 -15.28 0.36 11.20
C VAL A 23 -14.64 1.60 10.55
N ILE A 24 -13.56 1.43 9.78
CA ILE A 24 -12.89 2.54 9.08
C ILE A 24 -13.83 3.23 8.10
N LYS A 25 -14.62 2.47 7.34
CA LYS A 25 -15.63 2.99 6.42
C LYS A 25 -16.62 3.91 7.15
N LYS A 26 -17.08 3.52 8.34
CA LYS A 26 -17.99 4.30 9.16
C LYS A 26 -17.33 5.57 9.69
N VAL A 27 -16.13 5.45 10.29
CA VAL A 27 -15.38 6.56 10.88
C VAL A 27 -15.00 7.61 9.83
N TYR A 28 -14.52 7.18 8.66
CA TYR A 28 -14.00 8.06 7.61
C TYR A 28 -14.97 8.32 6.45
N LYS A 29 -16.24 7.92 6.59
CA LYS A 29 -17.32 8.16 5.60
C LYS A 29 -16.99 7.67 4.17
N ILE A 30 -16.35 6.51 4.05
CA ILE A 30 -16.00 5.93 2.74
C ILE A 30 -17.30 5.50 2.01
N LYS A 31 -17.61 6.18 0.90
CA LYS A 31 -18.91 6.02 0.20
C LYS A 31 -19.06 4.71 -0.57
N LYS A 32 -17.97 4.12 -1.08
CA LYS A 32 -18.02 2.93 -1.95
C LYS A 32 -16.96 1.90 -1.57
N PHE A 33 -17.37 0.63 -1.59
CA PHE A 33 -16.45 -0.51 -1.49
C PHE A 33 -15.84 -0.78 -2.87
N ASP A 34 -14.53 -1.01 -2.88
CA ASP A 34 -13.78 -1.44 -4.03
C ASP A 34 -12.87 -2.62 -3.64
N LEU A 35 -13.15 -3.80 -4.17
CA LEU A 35 -12.49 -5.04 -3.74
C LEU A 35 -10.96 -4.99 -3.92
N ILE A 36 -10.48 -4.45 -5.04
CA ILE A 36 -9.03 -4.37 -5.32
C ILE A 36 -8.37 -3.40 -4.34
N SER A 37 -8.95 -2.22 -4.15
CA SER A 37 -8.43 -1.23 -3.19
C SER A 37 -8.46 -1.78 -1.76
N PHE A 38 -9.50 -2.55 -1.40
CA PHE A 38 -9.59 -3.22 -0.11
C PHE A 38 -8.49 -4.27 0.07
N LEU A 39 -8.27 -5.15 -0.91
CA LEU A 39 -7.21 -6.16 -0.84
C LEU A 39 -5.84 -5.51 -0.63
N ILE A 40 -5.55 -4.43 -1.37
CA ILE A 40 -4.27 -3.72 -1.25
C ILE A 40 -4.13 -3.07 0.13
N ALA A 41 -5.12 -2.28 0.55
CA ALA A 41 -5.01 -1.47 1.76
C ALA A 41 -5.19 -2.28 3.06
N PHE A 42 -6.03 -3.33 3.07
CA PHE A 42 -6.37 -4.05 4.31
C PHE A 42 -5.71 -5.42 4.43
N VAL A 43 -5.49 -6.11 3.30
CA VAL A 43 -4.95 -7.48 3.29
C VAL A 43 -3.45 -7.46 3.04
N LEU A 44 -2.99 -6.74 2.01
CA LEU A 44 -1.58 -6.75 1.57
C LEU A 44 -0.70 -5.73 2.29
N TRP A 45 -1.28 -4.71 2.92
CA TRP A 45 -0.53 -3.68 3.64
C TRP A 45 0.38 -4.23 4.75
N GLU A 46 -0.13 -5.11 5.61
CA GLU A 46 0.64 -5.65 6.74
C GLU A 46 1.84 -6.49 6.29
N PRO A 47 1.70 -7.45 5.34
CA PRO A 47 2.85 -8.12 4.74
C PRO A 47 3.85 -7.16 4.12
N LEU A 48 3.37 -6.11 3.45
CA LEU A 48 4.24 -5.13 2.79
C LEU A 48 5.03 -4.30 3.81
N ILE A 49 4.41 -3.86 4.90
CA ILE A 49 5.13 -3.16 5.97
C ILE A 49 6.11 -4.06 6.70
N MET A 50 5.76 -5.32 6.97
CA MET A 50 6.71 -6.26 7.53
C MET A 50 7.93 -6.45 6.62
N LEU A 51 7.72 -6.53 5.31
CA LEU A 51 8.81 -6.59 4.34
C LEU A 51 9.69 -5.33 4.39
N VAL A 52 9.09 -4.15 4.42
CA VAL A 52 9.82 -2.87 4.53
C VAL A 52 10.63 -2.81 5.83
N CYS A 53 10.03 -3.19 6.97
CA CYS A 53 10.72 -3.24 8.26
C CYS A 53 11.92 -4.21 8.22
N TYR A 54 11.76 -5.35 7.55
CA TYR A 54 12.84 -6.31 7.36
C TYR A 54 13.96 -5.76 6.49
N MET A 55 13.62 -5.06 5.39
CA MET A 55 14.60 -4.41 4.53
C MET A 55 15.40 -3.33 5.28
N LEU A 56 14.72 -2.48 6.06
CA LEU A 56 15.36 -1.47 6.91
C LEU A 56 16.30 -2.11 7.94
N SER A 57 15.91 -3.24 8.52
CA SER A 57 16.76 -3.98 9.46
C SER A 57 18.02 -4.55 8.79
N ILE A 58 17.90 -5.07 7.56
CA ILE A 58 19.07 -5.54 6.78
C ILE A 58 19.98 -4.37 6.43
N ASP A 59 19.41 -3.26 5.97
CA ASP A 59 20.18 -2.07 5.61
C ASP A 59 20.95 -1.52 6.82
N PHE A 60 20.31 -1.46 7.99
CA PHE A 60 20.99 -1.09 9.23
C PHE A 60 22.16 -2.03 9.59
N LYS A 61 22.02 -3.34 9.36
CA LYS A 61 23.13 -4.29 9.60
C LYS A 61 24.32 -4.04 8.68
N LYS A 62 24.09 -3.54 7.45
CA LYS A 62 25.14 -3.24 6.48
C LYS A 62 25.78 -1.87 6.72
N ASN A 63 24.98 -0.87 7.04
CA ASN A 63 25.36 0.55 7.08
C ASN A 63 25.22 1.14 8.50
N LYS A 64 25.64 0.37 9.51
CA LYS A 64 25.34 0.64 10.93
C LYS A 64 25.79 2.04 11.37
N GLU A 65 27.02 2.42 11.06
CA GLU A 65 27.59 3.73 11.45
C GLU A 65 26.83 4.90 10.83
N GLU A 66 26.53 4.83 9.54
CA GLU A 66 25.82 5.88 8.81
C GLU A 66 24.40 6.08 9.38
N ARG A 67 23.66 4.99 9.56
CA ARG A 67 22.30 5.02 10.14
C ARG A 67 22.27 5.54 11.57
N ILE A 68 23.31 5.26 12.36
CA ILE A 68 23.42 5.78 13.73
C ILE A 68 23.75 7.28 13.73
N ARG A 69 24.49 7.79 12.75
CA ARG A 69 24.76 9.23 12.59
C ARG A 69 23.50 9.99 12.19
N GLU A 70 22.63 9.39 11.37
CA GLU A 70 21.33 9.97 11.00
C GLU A 70 20.38 10.13 12.22
N LEU A 71 20.50 9.24 13.21
CA LEU A 71 19.72 9.30 14.45
C LEU A 71 20.30 10.32 15.44
N THR A 72 20.17 11.61 15.13
CA THR A 72 20.70 12.73 15.93
C THR A 72 20.21 12.72 17.37
N VAL A 73 19.00 12.23 17.63
CA VAL A 73 18.43 12.06 18.98
C VAL A 73 19.26 11.10 19.84
N LEU A 74 20.00 10.16 19.24
CA LEU A 74 20.82 9.24 20.01
C LEU A 74 22.18 9.83 20.42
N ASN A 75 22.55 11.02 19.91
CA ASN A 75 23.82 11.68 20.26
C ASN A 75 23.86 12.18 21.71
N GLN A 76 22.72 12.23 22.40
CA GLN A 76 22.63 12.59 23.83
C GLN A 76 23.04 11.44 24.78
N PHE A 77 23.23 10.23 24.26
CA PHE A 77 23.60 9.05 25.05
C PHE A 77 25.06 8.68 24.85
N THR A 78 25.61 7.92 25.80
CA THR A 78 26.96 7.36 25.68
C THR A 78 27.06 6.43 24.48
N GLU A 79 28.28 6.25 23.95
CA GLU A 79 28.51 5.48 22.73
C GLU A 79 27.95 4.05 22.81
N ASN A 80 28.18 3.34 23.91
CA ASN A 80 27.64 2.00 24.11
C ASN A 80 26.09 1.98 24.11
N THR A 81 25.46 2.90 24.86
CA THR A 81 23.99 2.99 24.94
C THR A 81 23.38 3.41 23.60
N LYS A 82 24.07 4.26 22.83
CA LYS A 82 23.69 4.65 21.47
C LYS A 82 23.61 3.44 20.55
N TYR A 83 24.62 2.56 20.56
CA TYR A 83 24.62 1.35 19.74
C TYR A 83 23.55 0.34 20.16
N GLU A 84 23.32 0.17 21.46
CA GLU A 84 22.27 -0.71 21.99
C GLU A 84 20.87 -0.22 21.60
N LEU A 85 20.58 1.07 21.81
CA LEU A 85 19.29 1.68 21.44
C LEU A 85 19.05 1.61 19.94
N ALA A 86 20.04 1.93 19.12
CA ALA A 86 19.92 1.79 17.67
C ALA A 86 19.62 0.34 17.27
N SER A 87 20.29 -0.64 17.89
CA SER A 87 20.03 -2.05 17.61
C SER A 87 18.60 -2.48 17.94
N ILE A 88 17.98 -1.89 18.97
CA ILE A 88 16.59 -2.14 19.35
C ILE A 88 15.63 -1.48 18.35
N ILE A 89 15.87 -0.21 18.01
CA ILE A 89 15.03 0.57 17.09
C ILE A 89 14.90 -0.15 15.74
N PHE A 90 16.01 -0.69 15.21
CA PHE A 90 16.03 -1.37 13.92
C PHE A 90 15.66 -2.86 13.98
N LYS A 91 15.14 -3.36 15.10
CA LYS A 91 14.48 -4.68 15.12
C LYS A 91 13.19 -4.60 14.31
N PRO A 92 12.92 -5.57 13.40
CA PRO A 92 11.72 -5.54 12.57
C PRO A 92 10.43 -5.42 13.37
N GLN A 93 10.36 -6.04 14.55
CA GLN A 93 9.19 -5.98 15.43
C GLN A 93 8.98 -4.57 16.01
N TYR A 94 10.08 -3.91 16.41
CA TYR A 94 10.01 -2.55 16.94
C TYR A 94 9.62 -1.56 15.85
N LEU A 95 10.24 -1.68 14.67
CA LEU A 95 9.86 -0.91 13.49
C LEU A 95 8.39 -1.10 13.14
N TYR A 96 7.88 -2.34 13.14
CA TYR A 96 6.46 -2.62 12.89
C TYR A 96 5.57 -1.97 13.96
N PHE A 97 5.94 -2.05 15.24
CA PHE A 97 5.18 -1.46 16.34
C PHE A 97 5.06 0.07 16.22
N MET A 98 6.09 0.75 15.70
CA MET A 98 6.03 2.19 15.42
C MET A 98 4.94 2.56 14.39
N PHE A 99 4.50 1.61 13.54
CA PHE A 99 3.39 1.82 12.61
C PHE A 99 2.01 1.51 13.22
N GLU A 100 1.91 0.90 14.40
CA GLU A 100 0.61 0.56 15.00
C GLU A 100 -0.22 1.80 15.32
N GLY A 101 0.41 2.86 15.85
CA GLY A 101 -0.27 4.09 16.24
C GLY A 101 -0.96 4.83 15.08
N ALA A 102 -0.43 4.70 13.85
CA ALA A 102 -0.96 5.36 12.66
C ALA A 102 -1.66 4.39 11.69
N LYS A 103 -1.84 3.13 12.08
CA LYS A 103 -2.24 2.03 11.17
C LYS A 103 -3.54 2.31 10.42
N ASP A 104 -4.54 2.84 11.10
CA ASP A 104 -5.87 3.08 10.52
C ASP A 104 -5.87 4.27 9.57
N GLU A 105 -5.13 5.32 9.90
CA GLU A 105 -4.95 6.49 9.05
C GLU A 105 -4.20 6.12 7.77
N ILE A 106 -3.09 5.39 7.88
CA ILE A 106 -2.32 4.94 6.71
C ILE A 106 -3.16 4.00 5.84
N THR A 107 -3.91 3.07 6.45
CA THR A 107 -4.80 2.16 5.71
C THR A 107 -5.84 2.93 4.89
N LYS A 108 -6.42 3.98 5.48
CA LYS A 108 -7.38 4.87 4.80
C LYS A 108 -6.70 5.64 3.66
N ASP A 109 -5.53 6.22 3.88
CA ASP A 109 -4.79 6.97 2.86
C ASP A 109 -4.38 6.08 1.67
N MET A 110 -3.93 4.86 1.93
CA MET A 110 -3.67 3.87 0.88
C MET A 110 -4.93 3.52 0.09
N TYR A 111 -6.06 3.34 0.76
CA TYR A 111 -7.33 3.05 0.11
C TYR A 111 -7.75 4.20 -0.83
N ASP A 112 -7.65 5.45 -0.36
CA ASP A 112 -7.96 6.62 -1.17
C ASP A 112 -7.00 6.81 -2.34
N LEU A 113 -5.70 6.53 -2.15
CA LEU A 113 -4.70 6.52 -3.22
C LEU A 113 -5.07 5.50 -4.31
N CYS A 114 -5.45 4.27 -3.92
CA CYS A 114 -5.89 3.23 -4.85
C CYS A 114 -7.11 3.68 -5.67
N LEU A 115 -8.09 4.32 -5.01
CA LEU A 115 -9.28 4.85 -5.68
C LEU A 115 -8.93 5.97 -6.68
N LYS A 116 -8.02 6.88 -6.32
CA LYS A 116 -7.53 7.96 -7.22
C LYS A 116 -6.87 7.38 -8.47
N ILE A 117 -5.98 6.40 -8.31
CA ILE A 117 -5.31 5.72 -9.44
C ILE A 117 -6.34 5.06 -10.36
N LYS A 118 -7.35 4.37 -9.79
CA LYS A 118 -8.41 3.73 -10.57
C LYS A 118 -9.24 4.73 -11.38
N LYS A 119 -9.60 5.88 -10.79
CA LYS A 119 -10.33 6.95 -11.50
C LYS A 119 -9.52 7.48 -12.69
N ASN A 120 -8.23 7.75 -12.48
CA ASN A 120 -7.34 8.23 -13.53
C ASN A 120 -7.21 7.23 -14.70
N ARG A 121 -7.08 5.93 -14.41
CA ARG A 121 -7.08 4.88 -15.44
C ARG A 121 -8.37 4.84 -16.25
N LYS A 122 -9.53 4.96 -15.60
CA LYS A 122 -10.83 5.00 -16.30
C LYS A 122 -10.94 6.21 -17.24
N ASN A 123 -10.49 7.38 -16.80
CA ASN A 123 -10.49 8.58 -17.64
C ASN A 123 -9.57 8.41 -18.86
N ARG A 124 -8.35 7.88 -18.69
CA ARG A 124 -7.44 7.59 -19.81
C ARG A 124 -8.06 6.61 -20.80
N LYS A 125 -8.69 5.52 -20.33
CA LYS A 125 -9.40 4.57 -21.20
C LYS A 125 -10.53 5.25 -21.99
N LYS A 126 -11.33 6.11 -21.34
CA LYS A 126 -12.41 6.85 -22.00
C LYS A 126 -11.89 7.79 -23.09
N ILE A 127 -10.82 8.54 -22.80
CA ILE A 127 -10.18 9.45 -23.76
C ILE A 127 -9.67 8.65 -24.98
N LEU A 128 -8.98 7.54 -24.73
CA LEU A 128 -8.41 6.71 -25.80
C LEU A 128 -9.51 6.08 -26.68
N LEU A 129 -10.62 5.63 -26.10
CA LEU A 129 -11.79 5.15 -26.87
C LEU A 129 -12.42 6.26 -27.72
N GLN A 130 -12.50 7.49 -27.20
CA GLN A 130 -13.01 8.64 -27.96
C GLN A 130 -12.10 8.98 -29.15
N GLN A 131 -10.78 8.92 -28.96
CA GLN A 131 -9.80 9.13 -30.03
C GLN A 131 -9.94 8.05 -31.11
N ILE A 132 -9.99 6.77 -30.72
CA ILE A 132 -10.18 5.66 -31.68
C ILE A 132 -11.49 5.87 -32.46
N LYS A 133 -12.61 6.17 -31.78
CA LYS A 133 -13.89 6.38 -32.45
C LYS A 133 -13.84 7.52 -33.47
N ARG A 134 -13.15 8.62 -33.13
CA ARG A 134 -12.96 9.77 -34.03
C ARG A 134 -12.13 9.38 -35.26
N GLU A 135 -11.04 8.67 -35.04
CA GLU A 135 -10.15 8.17 -36.10
C GLU A 135 -10.87 7.19 -37.03
N THR A 136 -11.63 6.25 -36.48
CA THR A 136 -12.42 5.27 -37.24
C THR A 136 -13.47 5.97 -38.09
N ASN A 137 -14.21 6.93 -37.52
CA ASN A 137 -15.21 7.70 -38.27
C ASN A 137 -14.58 8.54 -39.39
N PHE A 138 -13.41 9.14 -39.14
CA PHE A 138 -12.68 9.89 -40.17
C PHE A 138 -12.29 8.98 -41.35
N ARG A 139 -11.76 7.79 -41.07
CA ARG A 139 -11.38 6.82 -42.12
C ARG A 139 -12.59 6.30 -42.90
N ILE A 140 -13.71 6.00 -42.22
CA ILE A 140 -14.97 5.57 -42.88
C ILE A 140 -15.50 6.67 -43.80
N ASN A 141 -15.51 7.94 -43.35
CA ASN A 141 -15.98 9.05 -44.17
C ASN A 141 -15.12 9.27 -45.41
N ASN A 142 -13.78 9.17 -45.30
CA ASN A 142 -12.90 9.27 -46.46
C ASN A 142 -13.09 8.10 -47.45
N LEU A 143 -13.34 6.89 -46.97
CA LEU A 143 -13.66 5.75 -47.84
C LEU A 143 -14.98 5.94 -48.60
N ASN A 144 -15.98 6.55 -47.97
CA ASN A 144 -17.25 6.87 -48.64
C ASN A 144 -17.09 7.99 -49.66
N LEU A 145 -16.27 9.01 -49.37
CA LEU A 145 -15.97 10.10 -50.31
C LEU A 145 -15.15 9.64 -51.53
N GLN A 146 -14.33 8.59 -51.40
CA GLN A 146 -13.61 7.98 -52.53
C GLN A 146 -14.48 7.07 -53.40
N ARG A 147 -15.69 6.72 -52.94
CA ARG A 147 -16.66 5.86 -53.66
C ARG A 147 -17.80 6.64 -54.31
N ALA A 148 -17.92 7.95 -54.03
CA ALA A 148 -18.88 8.86 -54.64
C ALA A 148 -18.24 9.61 -55.81
#